data_AF-A0A166HEJ8-F1
#
_entry.id   AF-A0A166HEJ8-F1
#
_cell.length_a   1.000
_cell.length_b   1.000
_cell.length_c   1.000
_cell.angle_alpha   90.00
_cell.angle_beta   90.00
_cell.angle_gamma   90.00
#
_symmetry.space_group_name_H-M   'P 1'
#
loop_
_entity.id
_entity.type
_entity.pdbx_description
1 polymer ?
#
loop_
_entity_poly.entity_id
_entity_poly.type
_entity_poly.pdbx_seq_one_letter_code
_entity_poly.pdbx_strand_id
1 'polypeptide(L)'
;MDHQLLQDHGEISPFYLSLCASSTIPSTMDTSLPPASYRYIATYATGYSAPPVSMPVAVDPMATLLTRSCITLTFGRLQTQAYLSNLLGTSPQSIASMGVSFGSGSNAGAYLVVRGATACIVDYDAAWIRGAGSLVPQTLWRPASDLDKVRLVDDAALKLPIWFDVIAGGVGISVADAVDGNRSELCDKDRQVSMNNRATTTIRILTQGKQGHKQIHVRDDTSAKAPITRERLLRQVGLAVEKIYTTLNLFSGPNDRHSLLILGIVHVSAGCWQPLLFQVAPSRAPWYAQHDTQTFPLPAYSA
;
A
#
# COMPACT_ATOMS: atom_id res chain seq x y z
N MET A 1 38.49 8.88 47.53
CA MET A 1 37.53 9.51 46.60
C MET A 1 37.41 8.56 45.43
N ASP A 2 36.54 7.56 45.60
CA ASP A 2 36.39 6.43 44.71
C ASP A 2 35.33 6.72 43.65
N HIS A 3 35.74 6.67 42.38
CA HIS A 3 34.84 6.74 41.23
C HIS A 3 34.37 5.32 40.88
N GLN A 4 33.16 4.98 41.30
CA GLN A 4 32.44 3.79 40.82
C GLN A 4 31.93 4.04 39.39
N LEU A 5 32.48 3.29 38.44
CA LEU A 5 31.95 3.10 37.09
C LEU A 5 30.69 2.23 37.15
N LEU A 6 29.53 2.83 36.85
CA LEU A 6 28.31 2.09 36.56
C LEU A 6 28.44 1.47 35.15
N GLN A 7 28.64 0.16 35.09
CA GLN A 7 28.43 -0.62 33.87
C GLN A 7 26.95 -0.96 33.79
N ASP A 8 26.23 -0.26 32.92
CA ASP A 8 24.83 -0.55 32.59
C ASP A 8 24.82 -1.64 31.50
N HIS A 9 24.58 -2.87 31.92
CA HIS A 9 24.38 -3.99 31.01
C HIS A 9 22.98 -3.86 30.40
N GLY A 10 22.92 -3.45 29.13
CA GLY A 10 21.71 -3.47 28.34
C GLY A 10 21.20 -4.90 28.15
N GLU A 11 20.29 -5.33 29.01
CA GLU A 11 19.45 -6.50 28.79
C GLU A 11 18.55 -6.25 27.57
N ILE A 12 18.78 -7.03 26.51
CA ILE A 12 17.87 -7.11 25.37
C ILE A 12 16.60 -7.82 25.85
N SER A 13 15.56 -7.04 26.10
CA SER A 13 14.24 -7.52 26.50
C SER A 13 13.62 -8.45 25.44
N PRO A 14 13.27 -9.70 25.75
CA PRO A 14 12.60 -10.62 24.83
C PRO A 14 11.09 -10.43 24.92
N PHE A 15 10.58 -9.29 24.48
CA PHE A 15 9.13 -9.00 24.53
C PHE A 15 8.60 -8.38 23.22
N TYR A 16 8.83 -9.02 22.08
CA TYR A 16 8.03 -8.75 20.86
C TYR A 16 7.98 -9.99 19.93
N LEU A 17 7.32 -11.05 20.38
CA LEU A 17 6.84 -12.13 19.52
C LEU A 17 5.43 -12.56 19.96
N SER A 18 4.44 -11.72 19.69
CA SER A 18 3.04 -12.16 19.70
C SER A 18 2.20 -11.18 18.90
N LEU A 19 1.76 -11.64 17.72
CA LEU A 19 0.48 -11.35 17.05
C LEU A 19 0.62 -11.62 15.55
N CYS A 20 0.53 -12.91 15.19
CA CYS A 20 0.02 -13.41 13.92
C CYS A 20 -0.10 -14.95 14.03
N ALA A 21 -1.08 -15.45 14.80
CA ALA A 21 -1.62 -16.81 14.65
C ALA A 21 -2.90 -16.97 15.48
N SER A 22 -3.78 -17.85 15.00
CA SER A 22 -5.00 -18.37 15.63
C SER A 22 -6.29 -17.58 15.39
N SER A 23 -6.71 -17.52 14.12
CA SER A 23 -8.13 -17.63 13.79
C SER A 23 -8.54 -19.08 13.96
N THR A 24 -9.09 -19.45 15.12
CA THR A 24 -9.79 -20.73 15.29
C THR A 24 -11.10 -20.64 14.51
N ILE A 25 -11.22 -21.40 13.43
CA ILE A 25 -12.45 -21.50 12.63
C ILE A 25 -13.48 -22.30 13.46
N PRO A 26 -14.66 -21.74 13.78
CA PRO A 26 -15.77 -22.57 14.25
C PRO A 26 -16.31 -23.38 13.07
N SER A 27 -16.06 -24.68 13.10
CA SER A 27 -16.72 -25.66 12.23
C SER A 27 -18.21 -25.73 12.60
N THR A 28 -19.04 -24.97 11.90
CA THR A 28 -20.43 -25.29 11.52
C THR A 28 -21.12 -24.01 11.04
N MET A 29 -21.12 -23.75 9.73
CA MET A 29 -22.13 -22.92 9.07
C MET A 29 -22.23 -23.32 7.60
N ASP A 30 -23.42 -23.81 7.27
CA ASP A 30 -24.12 -23.95 6.00
C ASP A 30 -23.41 -23.43 4.73
N THR A 31 -23.06 -24.35 3.84
CA THR A 31 -22.57 -24.08 2.48
C THR A 31 -23.71 -23.64 1.57
N SER A 32 -24.03 -22.36 1.53
CA SER A 32 -24.68 -21.73 0.38
C SER A 32 -23.90 -20.49 -0.06
N LEU A 33 -22.95 -20.71 -0.97
CA LEU A 33 -22.21 -19.65 -1.65
C LEU A 33 -23.11 -19.02 -2.74
N PRO A 34 -23.19 -17.67 -2.84
CA PRO A 34 -23.61 -17.02 -4.08
C PRO A 34 -22.48 -17.06 -5.12
N PRO A 35 -22.78 -17.16 -6.43
CA PRO A 35 -21.76 -17.27 -7.46
C PRO A 35 -21.18 -15.90 -7.81
N ALA A 36 -19.93 -15.62 -7.39
CA ALA A 36 -19.10 -14.59 -8.00
C ALA A 36 -18.30 -15.22 -9.15
N SER A 37 -18.91 -15.25 -10.33
CA SER A 37 -18.32 -15.79 -11.54
C SER A 37 -17.38 -14.77 -12.18
N TYR A 38 -16.08 -14.80 -11.85
CA TYR A 38 -15.05 -14.43 -12.82
C TYR A 38 -14.84 -15.63 -13.75
N ARG A 39 -15.68 -15.72 -14.80
CA ARG A 39 -15.47 -16.69 -15.88
C ARG A 39 -14.30 -16.21 -16.72
N TYR A 40 -13.17 -16.91 -16.60
CA TYR A 40 -12.25 -17.04 -17.72
C TYR A 40 -13.04 -17.74 -18.83
N ILE A 41 -13.36 -17.02 -19.91
CA ILE A 41 -14.01 -17.63 -21.08
C ILE A 41 -12.95 -18.50 -21.75
N ALA A 42 -12.95 -19.80 -21.42
CA ALA A 42 -12.25 -20.80 -22.19
C ALA A 42 -13.10 -21.08 -23.45
N THR A 43 -12.74 -20.45 -24.56
CA THR A 43 -13.35 -20.73 -25.87
C THR A 43 -12.98 -22.15 -26.28
N TYR A 44 -13.97 -23.05 -26.35
CA TYR A 44 -13.78 -24.40 -26.85
C TYR A 44 -13.56 -24.36 -28.37
N ALA A 45 -12.29 -24.44 -28.79
CA ALA A 45 -11.92 -24.61 -30.19
C ALA A 45 -11.68 -26.10 -30.50
N THR A 46 -12.40 -26.57 -31.50
CA THR A 46 -12.34 -27.88 -32.15
C THR A 46 -10.94 -28.22 -32.69
N GLY A 47 -10.45 -29.43 -32.41
CA GLY A 47 -9.66 -30.25 -33.34
C GLY A 47 -8.22 -29.86 -33.70
N TYR A 48 -7.65 -28.78 -33.17
CA TYR A 48 -6.22 -28.49 -33.37
C TYR A 48 -5.36 -29.17 -32.29
N SER A 49 -4.41 -30.00 -32.72
CA SER A 49 -3.31 -30.45 -31.88
C SER A 49 -2.53 -29.23 -31.41
N ALA A 50 -2.85 -28.74 -30.21
CA ALA A 50 -2.17 -27.58 -29.63
C ALA A 50 -0.67 -27.89 -29.55
N PRO A 51 0.22 -26.98 -29.98
CA PRO A 51 1.64 -27.13 -29.73
C PRO A 51 1.86 -27.30 -28.22
N PRO A 52 2.89 -28.06 -27.81
CA PRO A 52 3.16 -28.29 -26.39
C PRO A 52 3.17 -26.94 -25.67
N VAL A 53 2.24 -26.78 -24.74
CA VAL A 53 2.14 -25.58 -23.91
C VAL A 53 3.44 -25.54 -23.11
N SER A 54 4.36 -24.66 -23.54
CA SER A 54 5.59 -24.40 -22.79
C SER A 54 5.17 -23.96 -21.40
N MET A 55 5.48 -24.79 -20.39
CA MET A 55 5.21 -24.46 -19.00
C MET A 55 5.87 -23.11 -18.73
N PRO A 56 5.15 -22.12 -18.18
CA PRO A 56 5.71 -20.81 -17.93
C PRO A 56 6.96 -20.98 -17.07
N VAL A 57 8.09 -20.49 -17.57
CA VAL A 57 9.37 -20.48 -16.87
C VAL A 57 9.12 -19.93 -15.46
N ALA A 58 9.54 -20.67 -14.43
CA ALA A 58 9.37 -20.24 -13.05
C ALA A 58 9.99 -18.84 -12.89
N VAL A 59 9.13 -17.84 -12.71
CA VAL A 59 9.56 -16.44 -12.61
C VAL A 59 10.14 -16.25 -11.22
N ASP A 60 11.38 -15.76 -11.13
CA ASP A 60 12.00 -15.40 -9.85
C ASP A 60 11.15 -14.32 -9.14
N PRO A 61 10.54 -14.63 -7.99
CA PRO A 61 9.70 -13.69 -7.26
C PRO A 61 10.46 -12.45 -6.80
N MET A 62 11.75 -12.58 -6.48
CA MET A 62 12.58 -11.45 -6.04
C MET A 62 12.88 -10.51 -7.21
N ALA A 63 13.25 -11.04 -8.38
CA ALA A 63 13.37 -10.22 -9.59
C ALA A 63 12.07 -9.50 -9.94
N THR A 64 10.92 -10.16 -9.77
CA THR A 64 9.60 -9.58 -10.03
C THR A 64 9.27 -8.47 -9.03
N LEU A 65 9.48 -8.70 -7.73
CA LEU A 65 9.36 -7.68 -6.68
C LEU A 65 10.18 -6.43 -7.06
N LEU A 66 11.45 -6.62 -7.41
CA LEU A 66 12.36 -5.51 -7.71
C LEU A 66 12.16 -4.85 -9.08
N THR A 67 11.12 -5.23 -9.83
CA THR A 67 10.81 -4.64 -11.15
C THR A 67 9.36 -4.19 -11.30
N ARG A 68 8.40 -4.84 -10.64
CA ARG A 68 6.96 -4.64 -10.84
C ARG A 68 6.21 -4.22 -9.60
N SER A 69 6.85 -4.25 -8.44
CA SER A 69 6.18 -3.95 -7.18
C SER A 69 5.89 -2.46 -7.00
N CYS A 70 4.96 -2.14 -6.11
CA CYS A 70 4.52 -0.78 -5.92
C CYS A 70 5.62 0.14 -5.37
N ILE A 71 6.39 -0.34 -4.40
CA ILE A 71 7.50 0.43 -3.81
C ILE A 71 8.60 0.62 -4.87
N THR A 72 8.93 -0.43 -5.65
CA THR A 72 9.89 -0.35 -6.74
C THR A 72 9.50 0.68 -7.79
N LEU A 73 8.27 0.65 -8.28
CA LEU A 73 7.82 1.56 -9.33
C LEU A 73 7.65 3.01 -8.80
N THR A 74 7.46 3.18 -7.50
CA THR A 74 7.36 4.49 -6.85
C THR A 74 8.75 5.12 -6.62
N PHE A 75 9.70 4.39 -6.02
CA PHE A 75 10.99 4.93 -5.56
C PHE A 75 12.20 4.49 -6.40
N GLY A 76 12.01 3.54 -7.31
CA GLY A 76 13.07 2.91 -8.06
C GLY A 76 13.72 1.73 -7.33
N ARG A 77 14.39 0.88 -8.12
CA ARG A 77 14.97 -0.39 -7.67
C ARG A 77 16.00 -0.24 -6.56
N LEU A 78 16.99 0.64 -6.73
CA LEU A 78 18.08 0.81 -5.76
C LEU A 78 17.56 1.31 -4.40
N GLN A 79 16.59 2.23 -4.42
CA GLN A 79 15.99 2.76 -3.20
C GLN A 79 15.12 1.71 -2.51
N THR A 80 14.42 0.89 -3.29
CA THR A 80 13.61 -0.22 -2.77
C THR A 80 14.47 -1.30 -2.12
N GLN A 81 15.60 -1.68 -2.73
CA GLN A 81 16.53 -2.61 -2.10
C GLN A 81 17.05 -2.06 -0.77
N ALA A 82 17.50 -0.81 -0.72
CA ALA A 82 17.94 -0.18 0.54
C ALA A 82 16.81 -0.13 1.60
N TYR A 83 15.59 0.22 1.18
CA TYR A 83 14.41 0.23 2.04
C TYR A 83 14.11 -1.15 2.62
N LEU A 84 14.04 -2.20 1.79
CA LEU A 84 13.79 -3.57 2.24
C LEU A 84 14.89 -4.09 3.16
N SER A 85 16.15 -3.69 2.91
CA SER A 85 17.30 -3.98 3.78
C SER A 85 17.03 -3.50 5.20
N ASN A 86 16.68 -2.22 5.34
CA ASN A 86 16.44 -1.58 6.62
C ASN A 86 15.15 -2.08 7.27
N LEU A 87 14.11 -2.33 6.47
CA LEU A 87 12.83 -2.87 6.94
C LEU A 87 13.00 -4.25 7.59
N LEU A 88 13.83 -5.09 6.98
CA LEU A 88 13.96 -6.50 7.37
C LEU A 88 15.16 -6.74 8.31
N GLY A 89 16.00 -5.71 8.53
CA GLY A 89 17.22 -5.82 9.32
C GLY A 89 18.24 -6.76 8.69
N THR A 90 18.35 -6.73 7.36
CA THR A 90 19.27 -7.58 6.58
C THR A 90 20.23 -6.70 5.80
N SER A 91 21.40 -7.23 5.41
CA SER A 91 22.28 -6.50 4.48
C SER A 91 21.69 -6.47 3.07
N PRO A 92 22.01 -5.45 2.24
CA PRO A 92 21.48 -5.36 0.87
C PRO A 92 21.81 -6.58 0.01
N GLN A 93 22.97 -7.19 0.23
CA GLN A 93 23.42 -8.41 -0.46
C GLN A 93 22.57 -9.63 -0.08
N SER A 94 22.06 -9.68 1.15
CA SER A 94 21.25 -10.79 1.65
C SER A 94 19.80 -10.73 1.17
N ILE A 95 19.34 -9.61 0.62
CA ILE A 95 17.98 -9.50 0.08
C ILE A 95 17.82 -10.48 -1.09
N ALA A 96 18.81 -10.61 -1.97
CA ALA A 96 18.73 -11.49 -3.13
C ALA A 96 18.52 -12.98 -2.78
N SER A 97 18.98 -13.41 -1.60
CA SER A 97 18.80 -14.78 -1.11
C SER A 97 17.56 -14.96 -0.23
N MET A 98 16.78 -13.91 -0.04
CA MET A 98 15.58 -13.96 0.80
C MET A 98 14.46 -14.75 0.10
N GLY A 99 13.81 -15.62 0.85
CA GLY A 99 12.62 -16.34 0.39
C GLY A 99 11.45 -15.39 0.19
N VAL A 100 11.34 -14.83 -1.02
CA VAL A 100 10.14 -14.11 -1.48
C VAL A 100 9.22 -15.08 -2.19
N SER A 101 7.95 -15.00 -1.85
CA SER A 101 6.88 -15.73 -2.53
C SER A 101 5.81 -14.74 -3.00
N PHE A 102 5.07 -15.15 -4.02
CA PHE A 102 3.89 -14.43 -4.46
C PHE A 102 2.66 -14.98 -3.74
N GLY A 103 1.88 -14.09 -3.14
CA GLY A 103 0.71 -14.45 -2.37
C GLY A 103 -0.41 -15.03 -3.23
N SER A 104 -1.23 -15.87 -2.60
CA SER A 104 -2.41 -16.50 -3.19
C SER A 104 -3.63 -16.31 -2.27
N GLY A 105 -4.82 -16.64 -2.76
CA GLY A 105 -6.06 -16.51 -2.00
C GLY A 105 -6.31 -15.07 -1.54
N SER A 106 -6.46 -14.86 -0.23
CA SER A 106 -6.68 -13.53 0.37
C SER A 106 -5.49 -12.58 0.20
N ASN A 107 -4.30 -13.10 -0.11
CA ASN A 107 -3.08 -12.32 -0.34
C ASN A 107 -2.70 -12.27 -1.82
N ALA A 108 -3.63 -12.56 -2.73
CA ALA A 108 -3.34 -12.53 -4.16
C ALA A 108 -2.85 -11.13 -4.57
N GLY A 109 -1.73 -11.09 -5.29
CA GLY A 109 -1.08 -9.82 -5.69
C GLY A 109 0.00 -9.31 -4.75
N ALA A 110 0.09 -9.82 -3.52
CA ALA A 110 1.11 -9.42 -2.57
C ALA A 110 2.43 -10.18 -2.77
N TYR A 111 3.54 -9.53 -2.51
CA TYR A 111 4.84 -10.17 -2.28
C TYR A 111 5.02 -10.41 -0.78
N LEU A 112 5.33 -11.65 -0.45
CA LEU A 112 5.48 -12.14 0.91
C LEU A 112 6.93 -12.48 1.19
N VAL A 113 7.47 -12.02 2.32
CA VAL A 113 8.74 -12.49 2.88
C VAL A 113 8.45 -13.46 4.01
N VAL A 114 9.06 -14.64 3.96
CA VAL A 114 8.98 -15.64 5.03
C VAL A 114 10.13 -15.46 6.01
N ARG A 115 9.81 -15.25 7.29
CA ARG A 115 10.75 -15.24 8.42
C ARG A 115 10.34 -16.27 9.44
N GLY A 116 11.12 -17.35 9.55
CA GLY A 116 10.77 -18.49 10.39
C GLY A 116 9.42 -19.08 9.98
N ALA A 117 8.48 -19.16 10.91
CA ALA A 117 7.13 -19.67 10.67
C ALA A 117 6.13 -18.60 10.18
N THR A 118 6.56 -17.35 9.99
CA THR A 118 5.66 -16.23 9.66
C THR A 118 5.93 -15.70 8.27
N ALA A 119 4.88 -15.43 7.51
CA ALA A 119 4.95 -14.69 6.25
C ALA A 119 4.40 -13.27 6.46
N CYS A 120 5.07 -12.27 5.88
CA CYS A 120 4.66 -10.88 5.98
C CYS A 120 4.59 -10.23 4.59
N ILE A 121 3.55 -9.42 4.37
CA ILE A 121 3.40 -8.65 3.13
C ILE A 121 4.41 -7.50 3.17
N VAL A 122 5.30 -7.46 2.17
CA VAL A 122 6.29 -6.39 2.03
C VAL A 122 5.96 -5.44 0.88
N ASP A 123 5.21 -5.91 -0.12
CA ASP A 123 4.80 -5.10 -1.27
C ASP A 123 3.62 -5.74 -2.03
N TYR A 124 3.08 -5.05 -3.03
CA TYR A 124 2.10 -5.56 -3.99
C TYR A 124 2.62 -5.40 -5.43
N ASP A 125 2.25 -6.31 -6.33
CA ASP A 125 2.45 -6.14 -7.77
C ASP A 125 1.50 -5.06 -8.28
N ALA A 126 2.02 -4.08 -9.01
CA ALA A 126 1.22 -2.97 -9.51
C ALA A 126 0.09 -3.39 -10.47
N ALA A 127 0.19 -4.57 -11.09
CA ALA A 127 -0.88 -5.13 -11.92
C ALA A 127 -2.13 -5.54 -11.11
N TRP A 128 -2.03 -5.60 -9.77
CA TRP A 128 -3.15 -5.89 -8.87
C TRP A 128 -3.83 -4.63 -8.29
N ILE A 129 -3.33 -3.44 -8.65
CA ILE A 129 -4.01 -2.20 -8.29
C ILE A 129 -5.28 -2.07 -9.14
N ARG A 130 -6.37 -1.65 -8.50
CA ARG A 130 -7.65 -1.46 -9.19
C ARG A 130 -7.60 -0.29 -10.17
N GLY A 131 -8.10 -0.53 -11.38
CA GLY A 131 -8.20 0.48 -12.43
C GLY A 131 -6.95 0.60 -13.30
N ALA A 132 -7.10 1.25 -14.45
CA ALA A 132 -5.97 1.60 -15.30
C ALA A 132 -5.32 2.88 -14.80
N GLY A 133 -4.00 2.96 -14.79
CA GLY A 133 -3.28 4.12 -14.27
C GLY A 133 -1.80 3.86 -14.09
N SER A 134 -1.15 4.71 -13.31
CA SER A 134 0.27 4.60 -13.00
C SER A 134 0.55 5.01 -11.56
N LEU A 135 1.55 4.38 -10.95
CA LEU A 135 2.08 4.87 -9.69
C LEU A 135 2.70 6.24 -9.87
N VAL A 136 2.48 7.10 -8.88
CA VAL A 136 3.09 8.43 -8.82
C VAL A 136 4.55 8.27 -8.43
N PRO A 137 5.52 8.61 -9.31
CA PRO A 137 6.93 8.53 -8.95
C PRO A 137 7.25 9.46 -7.80
N GLN A 138 8.03 8.97 -6.84
CA GLN A 138 8.44 9.72 -5.66
C GLN A 138 9.92 9.47 -5.34
N THR A 139 10.52 10.40 -4.61
CA THR A 139 11.81 10.17 -3.97
C THR A 139 11.59 9.62 -2.56
N LEU A 140 12.28 8.53 -2.22
CA LEU A 140 12.27 8.02 -0.85
C LEU A 140 12.93 9.06 0.06
N TRP A 141 12.19 9.55 1.05
CA TRP A 141 12.67 10.53 2.01
C TRP A 141 13.83 9.94 2.81
N ARG A 142 14.86 10.76 3.00
CA ARG A 142 16.00 10.43 3.84
C ARG A 142 16.34 11.64 4.72
N PRO A 143 16.86 11.42 5.93
CA PRO A 143 17.45 12.49 6.72
C PRO A 143 18.60 13.16 5.95
N ALA A 144 18.81 14.45 6.18
CA ALA A 144 19.83 15.22 5.48
C ALA A 144 21.25 14.96 6.02
N SER A 145 21.38 14.63 7.30
CA SER A 145 22.67 14.34 7.94
C SER A 145 22.90 12.84 8.07
N ASP A 146 24.16 12.40 7.96
CA ASP A 146 24.52 10.99 8.16
C ASP A 146 24.23 10.51 9.59
N LEU A 147 24.43 11.39 10.58
CA LEU A 147 24.10 11.08 11.98
C LEU A 147 22.59 10.83 12.15
N ASP A 148 21.74 11.65 11.54
CA ASP A 148 20.30 11.43 11.57
C ASP A 148 19.90 10.20 10.75
N LYS A 149 20.61 9.90 9.68
CA LYS A 149 20.37 8.67 8.89
C LYS A 149 20.60 7.43 9.75
N VAL A 150 21.72 7.36 10.46
CA VAL A 150 21.99 6.24 11.37
C VAL A 150 20.87 6.13 12.41
N ARG A 151 20.59 7.22 13.13
CA ARG A 151 19.59 7.22 14.21
C ARG A 151 18.15 6.95 13.75
N LEU A 152 17.74 7.52 12.62
CA LEU A 152 16.34 7.53 12.20
C LEU A 152 16.02 6.44 11.16
N VAL A 153 17.02 5.83 10.55
CA VAL A 153 16.80 4.83 9.48
C VAL A 153 17.55 3.54 9.79
N ASP A 154 18.87 3.60 9.95
CA ASP A 154 19.69 2.37 10.00
C ASP A 154 19.53 1.63 11.34
N ASP A 155 19.52 2.35 12.47
CA ASP A 155 19.26 1.82 13.82
C ASP A 155 17.77 1.78 14.16
N ALA A 156 16.91 2.32 13.29
CA ALA A 156 15.49 2.39 13.55
C ALA A 156 14.79 1.07 13.21
N ALA A 157 13.98 0.57 14.15
CA ALA A 157 13.07 -0.54 13.88
C ALA A 157 11.91 -0.08 12.98
N LEU A 158 12.12 -0.09 11.67
CA LEU A 158 11.09 0.21 10.68
C LEU A 158 9.94 -0.80 10.79
N LYS A 159 8.74 -0.38 10.40
CA LYS A 159 7.52 -1.18 10.50
C LYS A 159 7.10 -1.56 9.09
N LEU A 160 6.47 -2.73 8.96
CA LEU A 160 5.90 -3.19 7.70
C LEU A 160 4.96 -2.13 7.12
N PRO A 161 4.85 -2.04 5.79
CA PRO A 161 3.90 -1.15 5.15
C PRO A 161 2.47 -1.43 5.65
N ILE A 162 1.70 -0.35 5.80
CA ILE A 162 0.28 -0.43 6.11
C ILE A 162 -0.46 -0.21 4.81
N TRP A 163 -0.97 -1.30 4.24
CA TRP A 163 -1.79 -1.26 3.04
C TRP A 163 -3.22 -0.83 3.36
N PHE A 164 -3.97 -0.40 2.36
CA PHE A 164 -5.40 -0.11 2.45
C PHE A 164 -6.16 -1.04 1.49
N ASP A 165 -6.23 -2.31 1.87
CA ASP A 165 -6.89 -3.36 1.09
C ASP A 165 -8.41 -3.14 1.07
N VAL A 166 -9.05 -3.50 -0.03
CA VAL A 166 -10.50 -3.37 -0.18
C VAL A 166 -11.21 -4.72 -0.19
N ILE A 167 -12.45 -4.76 0.31
CA ILE A 167 -13.24 -6.00 0.49
C ILE A 167 -13.46 -6.72 -0.85
N ALA A 168 -13.67 -5.97 -1.93
CA ALA A 168 -13.84 -6.51 -3.28
C ALA A 168 -12.55 -7.09 -3.89
N GLY A 169 -11.42 -6.98 -3.18
CA GLY A 169 -10.09 -7.36 -3.66
C GLY A 169 -9.30 -6.20 -4.26
N GLY A 170 -7.97 -6.31 -4.16
CA GLY A 170 -7.04 -5.25 -4.57
C GLY A 170 -6.76 -4.25 -3.45
N VAL A 171 -6.08 -3.15 -3.80
CA VAL A 171 -5.54 -2.19 -2.85
C VAL A 171 -5.82 -0.75 -3.29
N GLY A 172 -6.21 0.07 -2.33
CA GLY A 172 -6.22 1.53 -2.42
C GLY A 172 -7.60 2.16 -2.33
N ILE A 173 -7.65 3.34 -1.69
CA ILE A 173 -8.85 4.16 -1.53
C ILE A 173 -8.58 5.54 -2.13
N SER A 174 -9.55 6.16 -2.80
CA SER A 174 -9.35 7.50 -3.37
C SER A 174 -9.11 8.55 -2.28
N VAL A 175 -8.36 9.61 -2.59
CA VAL A 175 -8.17 10.73 -1.65
C VAL A 175 -9.51 11.32 -1.25
N ALA A 176 -10.43 11.49 -2.20
CA ALA A 176 -11.79 11.95 -1.94
C ALA A 176 -12.51 11.06 -0.91
N ASP A 177 -12.56 9.75 -1.13
CA ASP A 177 -13.26 8.81 -0.24
C ASP A 177 -12.61 8.76 1.16
N ALA A 178 -11.28 8.82 1.21
CA ALA A 178 -10.54 8.87 2.45
C ALA A 178 -10.90 10.11 3.28
N VAL A 179 -10.99 11.28 2.63
CA VAL A 179 -11.33 12.57 3.27
C VAL A 179 -12.80 12.64 3.67
N ASP A 180 -13.68 12.33 2.71
CA ASP A 180 -15.14 12.50 2.83
C ASP A 180 -15.78 11.44 3.74
N GLY A 181 -15.11 10.30 3.96
CA GLY A 181 -15.60 9.26 4.87
C GLY A 181 -16.20 8.04 4.20
N ASN A 182 -16.15 7.94 2.88
CA ASN A 182 -16.69 6.85 2.09
C ASN A 182 -15.76 5.62 2.11
N ARG A 183 -15.57 5.03 3.30
CA ARG A 183 -14.59 3.96 3.54
C ARG A 183 -15.22 2.60 3.81
N SER A 184 -16.45 2.37 3.32
CA SER A 184 -17.17 1.11 3.50
C SER A 184 -16.46 -0.08 2.87
N GLU A 185 -15.63 0.17 1.85
CA GLU A 185 -14.86 -0.86 1.17
C GLU A 185 -13.57 -1.26 1.89
N LEU A 186 -13.13 -0.53 2.92
CA LEU A 186 -11.86 -0.78 3.60
C LEU A 186 -11.93 -2.07 4.44
N CYS A 187 -11.05 -3.02 4.15
CA CYS A 187 -10.90 -4.23 4.97
C CYS A 187 -10.41 -3.88 6.39
N ASP A 188 -10.92 -4.59 7.40
CA ASP A 188 -10.48 -4.46 8.80
C ASP A 188 -10.46 -3.00 9.30
N LYS A 189 -11.49 -2.21 8.95
CA LYS A 189 -11.51 -0.76 9.23
C LYS A 189 -11.31 -0.42 10.72
N ASP A 190 -11.83 -1.25 11.62
CA ASP A 190 -11.77 -1.08 13.07
C ASP A 190 -10.49 -1.65 13.70
N ARG A 191 -9.66 -2.34 12.91
CA ARG A 191 -8.40 -2.91 13.39
C ARG A 191 -7.45 -1.80 13.82
N GLN A 192 -6.94 -1.93 15.03
CA GLN A 192 -5.91 -1.04 15.56
C GLN A 192 -4.60 -1.22 14.81
N VAL A 193 -3.95 -0.11 14.48
CA VAL A 193 -2.69 -0.07 13.74
C VAL A 193 -1.59 0.49 14.64
N SER A 194 -0.50 -0.27 14.78
CA SER A 194 0.64 0.16 15.59
C SER A 194 1.56 1.09 14.79
N MET A 195 1.59 2.37 15.19
CA MET A 195 2.47 3.40 14.62
C MET A 195 3.71 3.61 15.50
N ASN A 196 4.33 2.51 15.93
CA ASN A 196 5.50 2.48 16.82
C ASN A 196 5.29 3.19 18.16
N ASN A 197 4.08 3.09 18.72
CA ASN A 197 3.72 3.68 20.02
C ASN A 197 3.94 5.20 20.15
N ARG A 198 3.97 5.93 19.03
CA ARG A 198 4.08 7.40 19.04
C ARG A 198 2.70 8.04 19.20
N ALA A 199 2.65 9.25 19.73
CA ALA A 199 1.42 10.06 19.75
C ALA A 199 1.16 10.71 18.39
N THR A 200 2.23 11.10 17.69
CA THR A 200 2.16 11.74 16.38
C THR A 200 3.17 11.14 15.40
N THR A 201 2.88 11.25 14.12
CA THR A 201 3.82 10.91 13.05
C THR A 201 3.75 11.94 11.92
N THR A 202 4.76 11.97 11.06
CA THR A 202 4.79 12.87 9.90
C THR A 202 4.52 12.09 8.62
N ILE A 203 3.54 12.54 7.84
CA ILE A 203 3.34 12.11 6.45
C ILE A 203 4.18 13.03 5.56
N ARG A 204 5.02 12.45 4.69
CA ARG A 204 5.83 13.19 3.71
C ARG A 204 5.53 12.73 2.30
N ILE A 205 5.59 13.67 1.36
CA ILE A 205 5.47 13.39 -0.08
C ILE A 205 6.57 14.16 -0.78
N LEU A 206 7.35 13.46 -1.60
CA LEU A 206 8.42 14.03 -2.41
C LEU A 206 8.18 13.58 -3.84
N THR A 207 7.58 14.43 -4.67
CA THR A 207 7.23 14.09 -6.06
C THR A 207 7.52 15.28 -6.98
N GLN A 208 7.95 15.00 -8.21
CA GLN A 208 8.25 16.02 -9.21
C GLN A 208 9.21 17.11 -8.72
N GLY A 209 10.20 16.75 -7.89
CA GLY A 209 11.13 17.70 -7.26
C GLY A 209 10.52 18.61 -6.18
N LYS A 210 9.21 18.51 -5.94
CA LYS A 210 8.51 19.21 -4.86
C LYS A 210 8.42 18.34 -3.62
N GLN A 211 8.44 18.97 -2.45
CA GLN A 211 8.29 18.27 -1.17
C GLN A 211 7.24 18.95 -0.28
N GLY A 212 6.45 18.14 0.40
CA GLY A 212 5.48 18.58 1.39
C GLY A 212 5.38 17.60 2.54
N HIS A 213 4.96 18.08 3.70
CA HIS A 213 4.76 17.22 4.86
C HIS A 213 3.60 17.71 5.73
N LYS A 214 3.03 16.78 6.49
CA LYS A 214 1.97 17.07 7.46
C LYS A 214 2.09 16.12 8.65
N GLN A 215 2.17 16.68 9.84
CA GLN A 215 2.05 15.91 11.07
C GLN A 215 0.60 15.50 11.29
N ILE A 216 0.40 14.24 11.70
CA ILE A 216 -0.89 13.66 12.06
C ILE A 216 -0.81 13.03 13.45
N HIS A 217 -1.95 13.00 14.15
CA HIS A 217 -2.10 12.28 15.41
C HIS A 217 -2.40 10.80 15.12
N VAL A 218 -1.69 9.90 15.81
CA VAL A 218 -1.80 8.43 15.62
C VAL A 218 -2.20 7.70 16.90
N ARG A 219 -2.57 8.45 17.93
CA ARG A 219 -3.27 7.96 19.12
C ARG A 219 -4.55 8.75 19.28
N ASP A 220 -5.52 8.10 19.90
CA ASP A 220 -6.69 8.80 20.39
C ASP A 220 -6.29 9.72 21.55
N ASP A 221 -6.88 10.91 21.60
CA ASP A 221 -6.64 11.91 22.66
C ASP A 221 -7.43 11.58 23.93
N THR A 222 -8.16 10.46 23.94
CA THR A 222 -8.86 9.94 25.12
C THR A 222 -7.88 9.42 26.17
N SER A 223 -8.34 9.33 27.42
CA SER A 223 -7.56 8.80 28.55
C SER A 223 -7.05 7.38 28.30
N ALA A 224 -7.77 6.59 27.49
CA ALA A 224 -7.40 5.24 27.09
C ALA A 224 -6.17 5.19 26.19
N LYS A 225 -5.80 6.30 25.52
CA LYS A 225 -4.67 6.40 24.57
C LYS A 225 -4.62 5.25 23.56
N ALA A 226 -5.79 4.82 23.10
CA ALA A 226 -5.91 3.69 22.21
C ALA A 226 -5.13 3.94 20.90
N PRO A 227 -4.48 2.91 20.33
CA PRO A 227 -3.89 3.02 19.00
C PRO A 227 -4.94 3.43 17.96
N ILE A 228 -4.52 4.18 16.95
CA ILE A 228 -5.40 4.59 15.84
C ILE A 228 -5.95 3.37 15.09
N THR A 229 -7.25 3.36 14.81
CA THR A 229 -7.88 2.38 13.92
C THR A 229 -7.43 2.60 12.47
N ARG A 230 -7.40 1.56 11.64
CA ARG A 230 -7.04 1.64 10.21
C ARG A 230 -7.88 2.68 9.46
N GLU A 231 -9.17 2.76 9.73
CA GLU A 231 -10.07 3.75 9.13
C GLU A 231 -9.66 5.19 9.44
N ARG A 232 -9.51 5.50 10.74
CA ARG A 232 -9.08 6.83 11.20
C ARG A 232 -7.70 7.19 10.66
N LEU A 233 -6.78 6.22 10.57
CA LEU A 233 -5.46 6.43 9.96
C LEU A 233 -5.59 6.81 8.48
N LEU A 234 -6.35 6.04 7.71
CA LEU A 234 -6.61 6.33 6.30
C LEU A 234 -7.17 7.75 6.12
N ARG A 235 -8.13 8.17 6.96
CA ARG A 235 -8.67 9.54 6.92
C ARG A 235 -7.60 10.59 7.14
N GLN A 236 -6.76 10.41 8.16
CA GLN A 236 -5.68 11.37 8.48
C GLN A 236 -4.63 11.43 7.36
N VAL A 237 -4.30 10.29 6.75
CA VAL A 237 -3.43 10.24 5.57
C VAL A 237 -4.08 10.94 4.38
N GLY A 238 -5.36 10.72 4.12
CA GLY A 238 -6.12 11.41 3.06
C GLY A 238 -6.10 12.93 3.21
N LEU A 239 -6.42 13.44 4.40
CA LEU A 239 -6.34 14.87 4.72
C LEU A 239 -4.91 15.43 4.55
N ALA A 240 -3.89 14.65 4.93
CA ALA A 240 -2.49 15.04 4.74
C ALA A 240 -2.11 15.11 3.25
N VAL A 241 -2.48 14.10 2.46
CA VAL A 241 -2.24 14.06 1.01
C VAL A 241 -2.94 15.22 0.32
N GLU A 242 -4.23 15.42 0.57
CA GLU A 242 -5.02 16.51 -0.02
C GLU A 242 -4.40 17.87 0.28
N LYS A 243 -4.04 18.12 1.55
CA LYS A 243 -3.38 19.35 1.95
C LYS A 243 -2.04 19.56 1.24
N ILE A 244 -1.20 18.54 1.17
CA ILE A 244 0.12 18.62 0.52
C ILE A 244 -0.04 18.87 -0.98
N TYR A 245 -0.90 18.11 -1.66
CA TYR A 245 -1.13 18.26 -3.10
C TYR A 245 -1.70 19.62 -3.46
N THR A 246 -2.64 20.13 -2.67
CA THR A 246 -3.18 21.49 -2.84
C THR A 246 -2.10 22.54 -2.65
N THR A 247 -1.30 22.44 -1.58
CA THR A 247 -0.22 23.41 -1.29
C THR A 247 0.85 23.43 -2.39
N LEU A 248 1.13 22.27 -2.99
CA LEU A 248 2.14 22.13 -4.05
C LEU A 248 1.59 22.37 -5.46
N ASN A 249 0.29 22.71 -5.60
CA ASN A 249 -0.42 22.81 -6.88
C ASN A 249 -0.19 21.57 -7.76
N LEU A 250 -0.34 20.38 -7.16
CA LEU A 250 -0.24 19.09 -7.85
C LEU A 250 -1.59 18.62 -8.39
N PHE A 251 -2.70 19.14 -7.85
CA PHE A 251 -4.01 19.00 -8.47
C PHE A 251 -4.14 20.02 -9.60
N SER A 252 -4.50 19.53 -10.78
CA SER A 252 -4.93 20.26 -11.97
C SER A 252 -6.39 20.70 -11.89
N GLY A 253 -7.21 20.05 -11.05
CA GLY A 253 -8.62 20.41 -10.88
C GLY A 253 -9.33 19.76 -9.68
N PRO A 254 -10.59 20.14 -9.41
CA PRO A 254 -11.36 19.68 -8.25
C PRO A 254 -11.67 18.18 -8.28
N ASN A 255 -11.65 17.55 -9.45
CA ASN A 255 -11.94 16.12 -9.60
C ASN A 255 -10.71 15.22 -9.39
N ASP A 256 -9.51 15.79 -9.28
CA ASP A 256 -8.28 15.01 -9.22
C ASP A 256 -8.19 14.17 -7.94
N ARG A 257 -8.84 14.61 -6.85
CA ARG A 257 -8.94 13.84 -5.61
C ARG A 257 -9.67 12.50 -5.77
N HIS A 258 -10.54 12.36 -6.76
CA HIS A 258 -11.20 11.08 -7.08
C HIS A 258 -10.31 10.16 -7.92
N SER A 259 -9.38 10.74 -8.68
CA SER A 259 -8.46 10.02 -9.57
C SER A 259 -7.14 9.64 -8.89
N LEU A 260 -6.89 10.07 -7.66
CA LEU A 260 -5.69 9.74 -6.91
C LEU A 260 -6.02 8.72 -5.81
N LEU A 261 -5.46 7.52 -5.89
CA LEU A 261 -5.60 6.48 -4.87
C LEU A 261 -4.44 6.51 -3.88
N ILE A 262 -4.76 6.27 -2.61
CA ILE A 262 -3.82 5.99 -1.54
C ILE A 262 -3.79 4.48 -1.34
N LEU A 263 -2.71 3.82 -1.79
CA LEU A 263 -2.59 2.36 -1.71
C LEU A 263 -2.20 1.89 -0.31
N GLY A 264 -1.34 2.65 0.35
CA GLY A 264 -0.78 2.32 1.65
C GLY A 264 0.22 3.38 2.07
N ILE A 265 0.83 3.17 3.23
CA ILE A 265 1.94 3.99 3.74
C ILE A 265 3.14 3.12 4.11
N VAL A 266 4.34 3.58 3.77
CA VAL A 266 5.62 2.92 4.09
C VAL A 266 6.34 3.70 5.21
N HIS A 267 6.90 3.00 6.20
CA HIS A 267 7.67 3.60 7.30
C HIS A 267 9.11 3.85 6.82
N VAL A 268 9.44 5.10 6.47
CA VAL A 268 10.71 5.42 5.81
C VAL A 268 11.80 5.87 6.79
N SER A 269 11.40 6.32 7.98
CA SER A 269 12.29 6.63 9.10
C SER A 269 11.50 6.72 10.39
N ALA A 270 12.18 6.74 11.53
CA ALA A 270 11.59 6.81 12.85
C ALA A 270 10.67 8.04 13.02
N GLY A 271 9.36 7.82 12.86
CA GLY A 271 8.33 8.86 12.95
C GLY A 271 7.94 9.52 11.64
N CYS A 272 8.36 8.96 10.50
CA CYS A 272 8.03 9.44 9.18
C CYS A 272 7.48 8.32 8.29
N TRP A 273 6.36 8.60 7.65
CA TRP A 273 5.71 7.70 6.69
C TRP A 273 5.54 8.40 5.35
N GLN A 274 5.62 7.63 4.26
CA GLN A 274 5.30 8.13 2.92
C GLN A 274 4.16 7.32 2.32
N PRO A 275 3.14 7.99 1.75
CA PRO A 275 2.07 7.30 1.06
C PRO A 275 2.52 6.79 -0.31
N LEU A 276 2.06 5.61 -0.68
CA LEU A 276 2.13 5.08 -2.03
C LEU A 276 0.87 5.55 -2.76
N LEU A 277 1.07 6.30 -3.84
CA LEU A 277 0.00 6.98 -4.56
C LEU A 277 -0.12 6.44 -5.97
N PHE A 278 -1.34 6.24 -6.44
CA PHE A 278 -1.63 5.77 -7.79
C PHE A 278 -2.56 6.73 -8.48
N GLN A 279 -2.14 7.24 -9.64
CA GLN A 279 -2.96 8.08 -10.49
C GLN A 279 -3.77 7.18 -11.42
N VAL A 280 -5.07 7.11 -11.18
CA VAL A 280 -6.02 6.48 -12.09
C VAL A 280 -6.03 7.30 -13.38
N ALA A 281 -5.85 6.61 -14.50
CA ALA A 281 -6.02 7.22 -15.80
C ALA A 281 -7.45 7.74 -15.90
N PRO A 282 -7.69 8.94 -16.43
CA PRO A 282 -9.05 9.39 -16.68
C PRO A 282 -9.72 8.29 -17.50
N SER A 283 -10.86 7.79 -17.03
CA SER A 283 -11.62 6.82 -17.81
C SER A 283 -11.76 7.46 -19.18
N ARG A 284 -11.16 6.86 -20.22
CA ARG A 284 -11.52 7.23 -21.58
C ARG A 284 -13.00 6.93 -21.62
N ALA A 285 -13.83 7.93 -21.36
CA ALA A 285 -15.25 7.81 -21.56
C ALA A 285 -15.36 7.20 -22.96
N PRO A 286 -16.11 6.09 -23.14
CA PRO A 286 -16.34 5.58 -24.47
C PRO A 286 -16.82 6.79 -25.28
N TRP A 287 -16.14 7.07 -26.38
CA TRP A 287 -16.33 8.19 -27.30
C TRP A 287 -17.80 8.40 -27.74
N TYR A 288 -18.69 7.47 -27.39
CA TYR A 288 -20.14 7.59 -27.48
C TYR A 288 -20.82 8.57 -26.52
N ALA A 289 -20.19 9.02 -25.41
CA ALA A 289 -20.81 10.00 -24.51
C ALA A 289 -20.90 11.44 -25.10
N GLN A 290 -20.43 11.65 -26.33
CA GLN A 290 -20.53 12.93 -27.04
C GLN A 290 -21.70 13.05 -28.03
N HIS A 291 -22.58 12.03 -28.15
CA HIS A 291 -23.66 12.05 -29.15
C HIS A 291 -25.06 12.41 -28.65
N ASP A 292 -25.29 12.68 -27.36
CA ASP A 292 -26.61 13.06 -26.85
C ASP A 292 -26.71 14.56 -26.52
N THR A 293 -26.81 15.39 -27.58
CA THR A 293 -27.77 16.52 -27.70
C THR A 293 -27.60 17.21 -29.07
N GLN A 294 -27.70 16.45 -30.17
CA GLN A 294 -28.28 17.02 -31.39
C GLN A 294 -29.73 16.53 -31.46
N THR A 295 -30.62 17.31 -30.89
CA THR A 295 -32.06 17.24 -31.18
C THR A 295 -32.26 17.36 -32.69
N PHE A 296 -32.48 16.24 -33.35
CA PHE A 296 -33.04 16.24 -34.70
C PHE A 296 -34.50 16.71 -34.59
N PRO A 297 -34.91 17.76 -35.32
CA PRO A 297 -36.31 18.14 -35.38
C PRO A 297 -37.11 17.00 -36.03
N LEU A 298 -38.13 16.51 -35.32
CA LEU A 298 -39.08 15.56 -35.88
C LEU A 298 -39.89 16.26 -37.00
N PRO A 299 -40.11 15.61 -38.16
CA PRO A 299 -40.95 16.17 -39.20
C PRO A 299 -42.39 16.27 -38.70
N ALA A 300 -42.99 17.45 -38.87
CA ALA A 300 -44.38 17.69 -38.57
C ALA A 300 -45.27 16.80 -39.45
N TYR A 301 -46.06 15.93 -38.84
CA TYR A 301 -47.19 15.30 -39.50
C TYR A 301 -48.35 16.28 -39.52
N SER A 302 -48.71 16.76 -40.71
CA SER A 302 -49.95 17.47 -40.99
C SER A 302 -51.11 16.47 -41.15
N ALA A 303 -52.23 16.76 -40.48
CA ALA A 303 -53.51 16.07 -40.63
C ALA A 303 -54.25 16.47 -41.92
#